data_AF-A0A965ACA7-F1
#
_entry.id   AF-A0A965ACA7-F1
#
_cell.length_a   1.000
_cell.length_b   1.000
_cell.length_c   1.000
_cell.angle_alpha   90.00
_cell.angle_beta   90.00
_cell.angle_gamma   90.00
#
_symmetry.space_group_name_H-M   'P 1'
#
loop_
_entity.id
_entity.type
_entity.pdbx_description
1 polymer ?
#
loop_
_entity_poly.entity_id
_entity_poly.type
_entity_poly.pdbx_seq_one_letter_code
_entity_poly.pdbx_strand_id
1 'polypeptide(L)' 'MDKVSEAALAALKKLNVEEKLQQDIAWCLGSYSHDNNPVGLIETAKRALTVLKAAKAKNTKAVTVKLISDLEKVIQ' A
#
# COMPACT_ATOMS: atom_id res chain seq x y z
N MET A 1 -2.69 3.37 -10.20
CA MET A 1 -2.42 3.71 -8.79
C MET A 1 -3.44 3.04 -7.88
N ASP A 2 -4.74 3.23 -8.11
CA ASP A 2 -5.83 2.80 -7.19
C ASP A 2 -5.81 1.32 -6.83
N LYS A 3 -5.83 0.43 -7.83
CA LYS A 3 -5.86 -1.03 -7.60
C LYS A 3 -4.69 -1.52 -6.74
N VAL A 4 -3.55 -0.87 -6.88
CA VAL A 4 -2.30 -1.27 -6.21
C VAL A 4 -2.32 -0.83 -4.75
N SER A 5 -2.82 0.37 -4.51
CA SER A 5 -3.05 0.92 -3.17
C SER A 5 -4.17 0.19 -2.43
N GLU A 6 -5.25 -0.20 -3.11
CA GLU A 6 -6.30 -1.06 -2.53
C GLU A 6 -5.73 -2.43 -2.14
N ALA A 7 -4.91 -3.04 -2.99
CA ALA A 7 -4.29 -4.31 -2.69
C ALA A 7 -3.27 -4.20 -1.54
N ALA A 8 -2.53 -3.09 -1.45
CA ALA A 8 -1.64 -2.78 -0.34
C ALA A 8 -2.40 -2.62 0.97
N LEU A 9 -3.51 -1.87 0.95
CA LEU A 9 -4.41 -1.70 2.08
C LEU A 9 -4.99 -3.04 2.56
N ALA A 10 -5.43 -3.88 1.63
CA ALA A 10 -5.96 -5.21 1.96
C ALA A 10 -4.89 -6.11 2.60
N ALA A 11 -3.65 -6.05 2.13
CA ALA A 11 -2.54 -6.79 2.72
C ALA A 11 -2.22 -6.27 4.13
N LEU A 12 -2.10 -4.95 4.32
CA LEU A 12 -1.88 -4.33 5.63
C LEU A 12 -2.99 -4.70 6.64
N LYS A 13 -4.26 -4.66 6.20
CA LYS A 13 -5.40 -5.09 7.02
C LYS A 13 -5.33 -6.56 7.43
N LYS A 14 -4.98 -7.45 6.49
CA LYS A 14 -4.79 -8.89 6.76
C LYS A 14 -3.66 -9.17 7.75
N LEU A 15 -2.61 -8.36 7.67
CA LEU A 15 -1.47 -8.43 8.59
C LEU A 15 -1.80 -7.83 9.96
N ASN A 16 -2.85 -7.02 10.05
CA ASN A 16 -3.19 -6.20 11.21
C ASN A 16 -1.99 -5.35 11.67
N VAL A 17 -1.25 -4.78 10.71
CA VAL A 17 -0.11 -3.91 10.97
C VAL A 17 -0.33 -2.54 10.37
N GLU A 18 0.29 -1.52 10.98
CA GLU A 18 0.31 -0.15 10.49
C GLU A 18 -1.11 0.40 10.21
N GLU A 19 -1.98 0.37 11.22
CA GLU A 19 -3.36 0.91 11.13
C GLU A 19 -3.40 2.36 10.66
N LYS A 20 -2.45 3.18 11.12
CA LYS A 20 -2.30 4.57 10.68
C LYS A 20 -2.08 4.66 9.17
N LEU A 21 -1.22 3.80 8.63
CA LEU A 21 -0.94 3.74 7.20
C LEU A 21 -2.14 3.22 6.40
N GLN A 22 -2.91 2.30 6.97
CA GLN A 22 -4.16 1.83 6.35
C GLN A 22 -5.16 2.98 6.18
N GLN A 23 -5.31 3.82 7.20
CA GLN A 23 -6.17 5.01 7.13
C GLN A 23 -5.63 6.03 6.13
N ASP A 24 -4.32 6.26 6.11
CA ASP A 24 -3.66 7.19 5.18
C ASP A 24 -3.86 6.78 3.71
N ILE A 25 -3.67 5.49 3.40
CA ILE A 25 -3.91 4.95 2.04
C ILE A 25 -5.38 5.07 1.66
N ALA A 26 -6.30 4.74 2.57
CA ALA A 26 -7.74 4.85 2.32
C ALA A 26 -8.16 6.31 2.07
N TRP A 27 -7.57 7.25 2.82
CA TRP A 27 -7.82 8.68 2.64
C TRP A 27 -7.23 9.19 1.33
N CYS A 28 -5.99 8.82 1.00
CA CYS A 28 -5.35 9.18 -0.27
C CYS A 28 -6.07 8.61 -1.49
N LEU A 29 -6.62 7.38 -1.40
CA LEU A 29 -7.46 6.79 -2.46
C LEU A 29 -8.73 7.62 -2.71
N GLY A 30 -9.45 7.99 -1.63
CA GLY A 30 -10.63 8.83 -1.74
C GLY A 30 -10.31 10.23 -2.25
N SER A 31 -9.21 10.81 -1.77
CA SER A 31 -8.74 12.13 -2.19
C SER A 31 -8.29 12.13 -3.65
N TYR A 32 -7.61 11.08 -4.12
CA TYR A 32 -7.18 10.94 -5.52
C TYR A 32 -8.37 10.88 -6.49
N SER A 33 -9.44 10.18 -6.14
CA SER A 33 -10.66 10.19 -6.95
C SER A 33 -11.28 11.59 -7.10
N HIS A 34 -11.02 12.50 -6.16
CA HIS A 34 -11.60 13.85 -6.14
C HIS A 34 -10.65 14.91 -6.74
N ASP A 35 -9.38 14.89 -6.32
CA ASP A 35 -8.37 15.90 -6.62
C ASP A 35 -7.40 15.45 -7.74
N ASN A 36 -7.46 14.16 -8.13
CA ASN A 36 -6.54 13.53 -9.10
C ASN A 36 -5.05 13.65 -8.74
N ASN A 37 -4.72 13.98 -7.49
CA ASN A 37 -3.34 14.18 -7.05
C ASN A 37 -2.69 12.87 -6.56
N PRO A 38 -1.68 12.33 -7.29
CA PRO A 38 -1.07 11.05 -6.94
C PRO A 38 -0.01 11.16 -5.84
N VAL A 39 0.38 12.36 -5.39
CA VAL A 39 1.48 12.56 -4.42
C VAL A 39 1.28 11.76 -3.14
N GLY A 40 0.12 11.92 -2.48
CA GLY A 40 -0.17 11.20 -1.23
C GLY A 40 -0.21 9.68 -1.43
N LEU A 41 -0.74 9.23 -2.57
CA LEU A 41 -0.74 7.82 -2.95
C LEU A 41 0.68 7.27 -3.13
N ILE A 42 1.59 8.01 -3.75
CA ILE A 42 2.98 7.56 -3.97
C ILE A 42 3.72 7.47 -2.62
N GLU A 43 3.57 8.45 -1.74
CA GLU A 43 4.22 8.45 -0.42
C GLU A 43 3.71 7.32 0.47
N THR A 44 2.40 7.14 0.54
CA THR A 44 1.78 6.05 1.31
C THR A 44 2.12 4.69 0.71
N ALA A 45 2.16 4.56 -0.62
CA ALA A 45 2.60 3.34 -1.30
C ALA A 45 4.06 2.99 -0.99
N LYS A 46 4.99 3.98 -0.96
CA LYS A 46 6.39 3.76 -0.55
C LYS A 46 6.49 3.23 0.88
N ARG A 47 5.75 3.82 1.82
CA ARG A 47 5.70 3.33 3.21
C ARG A 47 5.11 1.92 3.28
N ALA A 48 4.00 1.68 2.58
CA ALA A 48 3.36 0.37 2.54
C ALA A 48 4.30 -0.69 2.00
N LEU A 49 5.08 -0.37 0.98
CA LEU A 49 6.06 -1.26 0.38
C LEU A 49 7.15 -1.69 1.37
N THR A 50 7.68 -0.75 2.15
CA THR A 50 8.65 -1.05 3.23
C THR A 50 8.04 -1.97 4.27
N VAL A 51 6.82 -1.69 4.72
CA VAL A 51 6.11 -2.50 5.72
C VAL A 51 5.80 -3.89 5.17
N LEU A 52 5.33 -3.99 3.93
CA LEU A 52 5.02 -5.25 3.26
C LEU A 52 6.29 -6.09 3.01
N LYS A 53 7.42 -5.47 2.63
CA LYS A 53 8.72 -6.15 2.53
C LYS A 53 9.15 -6.69 3.90
N ALA A 54 9.00 -5.90 4.97
CA ALA A 54 9.32 -6.33 6.33
C ALA A 54 8.39 -7.45 6.83
N ALA A 55 7.08 -7.36 6.56
CA ALA A 55 6.11 -8.40 6.90
C ALA A 55 6.39 -9.70 6.12
N LYS A 56 6.69 -9.60 4.83
CA LYS A 56 7.10 -10.76 4.02
C LYS A 56 8.35 -11.44 4.58
N ALA A 57 9.34 -10.68 5.06
CA ALA A 57 10.52 -11.23 5.75
C ALA A 57 10.14 -11.96 7.05
N LYS A 58 9.09 -11.51 7.74
CA LYS A 58 8.48 -12.19 8.89
C LYS A 58 7.56 -13.37 8.51
N ASN A 59 7.69 -13.93 7.29
CA ASN A 59 6.95 -15.10 6.80
C ASN A 59 5.42 -14.95 6.75
N THR A 60 4.89 -13.73 6.57
CA THR A 60 3.45 -13.58 6.45
C THR A 60 2.99 -13.89 5.02
N LYS A 61 2.32 -15.05 4.86
CA LYS A 61 1.68 -15.50 3.61
C LYS A 61 0.67 -14.49 3.02
N ALA A 62 0.28 -13.48 3.80
CA ALA A 62 -0.59 -12.40 3.38
C ALA A 62 0.05 -11.44 2.37
N VAL A 63 1.39 -11.37 2.27
CA VAL A 63 2.10 -10.49 1.33
C VAL A 63 2.61 -11.27 0.13
N THR A 64 1.96 -11.08 -1.02
CA THR A 64 2.37 -11.69 -2.28
C THR A 64 3.54 -10.93 -2.90
N VAL A 65 4.51 -11.64 -3.49
CA VAL A 65 5.62 -11.02 -4.25
C VAL A 65 5.09 -10.11 -5.37
N LYS A 66 3.97 -10.52 -5.98
CA LYS A 66 3.27 -9.77 -7.02
C LYS A 66 2.83 -8.39 -6.54
N LEU A 67 2.33 -8.27 -5.30
CA LEU A 67 1.90 -7.00 -4.71
C LEU A 67 3.08 -6.03 -4.54
N ILE A 68 4.22 -6.54 -4.06
CA ILE A 68 5.43 -5.74 -3.88
C ILE A 68 5.94 -5.24 -5.24
N SER A 69 6.02 -6.12 -6.26
CA SER A 69 6.43 -5.70 -7.60
C SER A 69 5.47 -4.70 -8.24
N ASP A 70 4.17 -4.84 -8.01
CA ASP A 70 3.16 -3.92 -8.54
C ASP A 70 3.29 -2.54 -7.90
N LEU A 71 3.49 -2.48 -6.56
CA LEU A 71 3.81 -1.24 -5.86
C LEU A 71 5.11 -0.61 -6.36
N GLU A 72 6.19 -1.39 -6.54
CA GLU A 72 7.47 -0.85 -7.06
C GLU A 72 7.28 -0.25 -8.46
N LYS A 73 6.56 -0.92 -9.36
CA LYS A 73 6.31 -0.42 -10.72
C LYS A 73 5.54 0.89 -10.76
N VAL A 74 4.69 1.12 -9.78
CA VAL A 74 3.79 2.28 -9.73
C VAL A 74 4.45 3.48 -9.06
N ILE A 75 5.44 3.21 -8.20
CA ILE A 75 6.26 4.22 -7.52
C ILE A 75 7.45 4.67 -8.39
N GLN A 76 7.87 3.83 -9.34
CA GLN A 76 9.04 4.03 -10.20
C GLN A 76 8.84 5.11 -11.26
#